data_AF-A0A1Q8ES14-F1
#
_entry.id   AF-A0A1Q8ES14-F1
#
_cell.length_a   1.000
_cell.length_b   1.000
_cell.length_c   1.000
_cell.angle_alpha   90.00
_cell.angle_beta   90.00
_cell.angle_gamma   90.00
#
_symmetry.space_group_name_H-M   'P 1'
#
loop_
_entity.id
_entity.type
_entity.pdbx_description
1 polymer ?
#
loop_
_entity_poly.entity_id
_entity_poly.type
_entity_poly.pdbx_seq_one_letter_code
_entity_poly.pdbx_strand_id
1 'polypeptide(L)'
;MHATVRWSFILAWTLPVAFSALAAQPPLDPLETLNRINRNYNTLKDACQEPDSGAARGHYYCSGVTLRMVNDGPFNPWDYSPYAIKIGATSYSWIRKDLSTRILIHPAGFILRTPTDATALSLPVKEQGWTCIYAFDGGTGPERKWYGCGFFDSREPPRAAQGTQNNKNAALAYGTCAEAGVSTAEQWTQKYTGLMKGPIQYSQCSWNAEKPSDWNAMIRVHESRVKTTNKDPFAYSAQVNEFMLKNASASNDGSENMKYIDAFIYNVNSTQNFATRGDQAPPKPENGLNSARNFQKKLKDQGYSVPILRLDFTKPPEQRFSYVAADQAIELASTGGGQPAPTPPAARYIASATWVERYDPGSKKNEWTLNVTPTAQGKASQASDQEAVYQELLALRGADSQWREHEKSPGSMRQQLSCLVQNYPGKSEWNLEPFRPTVTPQEAAKAGCNPVPVQAPQYIASADWVKRYDPGTRQDEWTLSVVPTAAGRALPNEQAGALYEQLFALKGADTNWRDNEKSAGSMRQQLNCVLVNYRGKTPWNLEPFRPALSDGETRAAGCNPVPR
;
A
#
# COMPACT_ATOMS: atom_id res chain seq x y z
N MET A 1 49.36 -71.88 -11.53
CA MET A 1 48.27 -71.53 -12.47
C MET A 1 47.12 -70.93 -11.68
N HIS A 2 46.82 -69.68 -12.01
CA HIS A 2 45.71 -68.77 -11.66
C HIS A 2 45.05 -68.80 -10.28
N ALA A 3 45.40 -67.80 -9.46
CA ALA A 3 44.60 -67.29 -8.35
C ALA A 3 43.55 -66.29 -8.87
N THR A 4 42.29 -66.51 -8.50
CA THR A 4 41.13 -65.66 -8.83
C THR A 4 41.04 -64.46 -7.88
N VAL A 5 41.14 -63.25 -8.42
CA VAL A 5 40.87 -61.99 -7.72
C VAL A 5 39.37 -61.68 -7.82
N ARG A 6 38.67 -61.55 -6.69
CA ARG A 6 37.31 -61.02 -6.60
C ARG A 6 37.37 -59.50 -6.52
N TRP A 7 36.75 -58.81 -7.48
CA TRP A 7 36.47 -57.38 -7.41
C TRP A 7 35.08 -57.16 -6.78
N SER A 8 35.06 -56.45 -5.66
CA SER A 8 33.85 -55.93 -5.04
C SER A 8 33.56 -54.53 -5.60
N PHE A 9 32.50 -54.40 -6.39
CA PHE A 9 31.98 -53.09 -6.81
C PHE A 9 31.20 -52.46 -5.65
N ILE A 10 31.71 -51.34 -5.12
CA ILE A 10 30.97 -50.46 -4.23
C ILE A 10 30.13 -49.52 -5.12
N LEU A 11 28.82 -49.75 -5.16
CA LEU A 11 27.87 -48.86 -5.84
C LEU A 11 27.58 -47.66 -4.91
N ALA A 12 28.26 -46.54 -5.13
CA ALA A 12 27.94 -45.28 -4.45
C ALA A 12 26.64 -44.70 -5.05
N TRP A 13 25.52 -44.88 -4.36
CA TRP A 13 24.26 -44.20 -4.66
C TRP A 13 24.39 -42.73 -4.28
N THR A 14 24.68 -41.88 -5.25
CA THR A 14 24.53 -40.43 -5.13
C THR A 14 23.05 -40.09 -5.33
N LEU A 15 22.33 -39.92 -4.23
CA LEU A 15 20.99 -39.33 -4.25
C LEU A 15 21.13 -37.87 -4.72
N PRO A 16 20.52 -37.47 -5.85
CA PRO A 16 20.46 -36.06 -6.20
C PRO A 16 19.57 -35.37 -5.18
N VAL A 17 20.14 -34.43 -4.42
CA VAL A 17 19.37 -33.47 -3.63
C VAL A 17 18.62 -32.61 -4.65
N ALA A 18 17.38 -33.00 -4.95
CA ALA A 18 16.46 -32.16 -5.70
C ALA A 18 16.14 -30.96 -4.82
N PHE A 19 16.87 -29.86 -5.02
CA PHE A 19 16.40 -28.54 -4.63
C PHE A 19 15.07 -28.34 -5.35
N SER A 20 13.97 -28.55 -4.63
CA SER A 20 12.66 -28.11 -5.06
C SER A 20 12.72 -26.58 -5.04
N ALA A 21 13.11 -25.99 -6.17
CA ALA A 21 12.82 -24.58 -6.41
C ALA A 21 11.32 -24.45 -6.23
N LEU A 22 10.86 -23.76 -5.18
CA LEU A 22 9.47 -23.31 -5.12
C LEU A 22 9.26 -22.55 -6.44
N ALA A 23 8.44 -23.11 -7.33
CA ALA A 23 8.05 -22.41 -8.53
C ALA A 23 7.42 -21.09 -8.07
N ALA A 24 8.08 -19.97 -8.40
CA ALA A 24 7.57 -18.64 -8.08
C ALA A 24 6.15 -18.55 -8.62
N GLN A 25 5.19 -18.15 -7.78
CA GLN A 25 3.82 -17.95 -8.26
C GLN A 25 3.84 -16.93 -9.41
N PRO A 26 3.17 -17.22 -10.53
CA PRO A 26 3.09 -16.25 -11.62
C PRO A 26 2.49 -14.95 -11.06
N PRO A 27 3.08 -13.79 -11.36
CA PRO A 27 2.54 -12.52 -10.89
C PRO A 27 1.12 -12.35 -11.43
N LEU A 28 0.21 -11.99 -10.53
CA LEU A 28 -1.16 -11.67 -10.88
C LEU A 28 -1.21 -10.29 -11.52
N ASP A 29 -2.13 -10.12 -12.48
CA ASP A 29 -2.35 -8.80 -13.06
C ASP A 29 -2.81 -7.80 -11.97
N PRO A 30 -2.18 -6.62 -11.86
CA PRO A 30 -2.52 -5.63 -10.85
C PRO A 30 -3.95 -5.12 -10.92
N LEU A 31 -4.51 -4.99 -12.13
CA LEU A 31 -5.84 -4.45 -12.34
C LEU A 31 -6.92 -5.52 -12.10
N GLU A 32 -6.67 -6.77 -12.49
CA GLU A 32 -7.51 -7.90 -12.08
C GLU A 32 -7.54 -8.05 -10.56
N THR A 33 -6.39 -7.86 -9.91
CA THR A 33 -6.28 -7.87 -8.44
C THR A 33 -7.11 -6.77 -7.81
N LEU A 34 -7.02 -5.53 -8.32
CA LEU A 34 -7.89 -4.44 -7.91
C LEU A 34 -9.37 -4.80 -8.08
N ASN A 35 -9.75 -5.34 -9.23
CA ASN A 35 -11.13 -5.69 -9.55
C ASN A 35 -11.69 -6.77 -8.61
N ARG A 36 -10.91 -7.80 -8.27
CA ARG A 36 -11.31 -8.81 -7.28
C ARG A 36 -11.52 -8.20 -5.91
N ILE A 37 -10.58 -7.36 -5.45
CA ILE A 37 -10.67 -6.71 -4.12
C ILE A 37 -11.87 -5.76 -4.05
N ASN A 38 -12.09 -4.92 -5.08
CA ASN A 38 -13.26 -4.06 -5.15
C ASN A 38 -14.56 -4.87 -5.21
N ARG A 39 -14.62 -5.97 -5.95
CA ARG A 39 -15.78 -6.88 -5.96
C ARG A 39 -16.04 -7.45 -4.56
N ASN A 40 -15.01 -7.94 -3.87
CA ASN A 40 -15.14 -8.52 -2.54
C ASN A 40 -15.64 -7.49 -1.53
N TYR A 41 -15.11 -6.27 -1.57
CA TYR A 41 -15.57 -5.17 -0.72
C TYR A 41 -17.03 -4.79 -0.99
N ASN A 42 -17.44 -4.73 -2.26
CA ASN A 42 -18.74 -4.21 -2.67
C ASN A 42 -19.87 -5.25 -2.73
N THR A 43 -19.56 -6.55 -2.71
CA THR A 43 -20.56 -7.62 -2.81
C THR A 43 -21.01 -8.09 -1.43
N LEU A 44 -22.30 -7.94 -1.13
CA LEU A 44 -22.91 -8.48 0.10
C LEU A 44 -23.32 -9.93 -0.12
N LYS A 45 -22.35 -10.84 -0.01
CA LYS A 45 -22.60 -12.28 -0.11
C LYS A 45 -22.36 -12.92 1.26
N ASP A 46 -23.45 -13.39 1.86
CA ASP A 46 -23.44 -13.97 3.21
C ASP A 46 -23.51 -15.50 3.20
N ALA A 47 -23.89 -16.10 2.06
CA ALA A 47 -23.93 -17.54 1.85
C ALA A 47 -22.60 -18.02 1.23
N CYS A 48 -21.52 -17.97 2.01
CA CYS A 48 -20.24 -18.53 1.60
C CYS A 48 -20.20 -20.04 1.86
N GLN A 49 -19.64 -20.77 0.89
CA GLN A 49 -19.59 -22.24 0.91
C GLN A 49 -18.26 -22.73 0.34
N GLU A 50 -17.81 -23.88 0.82
CA GLU A 50 -16.69 -24.61 0.23
C GLU A 50 -17.08 -25.11 -1.17
N PRO A 51 -16.24 -24.92 -2.20
CA PRO A 51 -16.57 -25.30 -3.57
C PRO A 51 -16.78 -26.81 -3.77
N ASP A 52 -16.11 -27.64 -2.97
CA ASP A 52 -16.12 -29.11 -3.08
C ASP A 52 -17.21 -29.77 -2.23
N SER A 53 -17.38 -29.35 -0.98
CA SER A 53 -18.34 -29.97 -0.06
C SER A 53 -19.70 -29.25 0.01
N GLY A 54 -19.76 -27.99 -0.44
CA GLY A 54 -20.91 -27.11 -0.22
C GLY A 54 -21.10 -26.69 1.24
N ALA A 55 -20.18 -27.06 2.15
CA ALA A 55 -20.28 -26.72 3.56
C ALA A 55 -20.23 -25.21 3.78
N ALA A 56 -21.10 -24.72 4.67
CA ALA A 56 -21.16 -23.30 4.99
C ALA A 56 -19.85 -22.81 5.64
N ARG A 57 -19.43 -21.60 5.26
CA ARG A 57 -18.25 -20.91 5.78
C ARG A 57 -18.61 -19.50 6.23
N GLY A 58 -17.77 -18.89 7.06
CA GLY A 58 -17.89 -17.47 7.40
C GLY A 58 -17.78 -16.55 6.18
N HIS A 59 -18.28 -15.31 6.31
CA HIS A 59 -18.37 -14.35 5.19
C HIS A 59 -17.02 -14.08 4.53
N TYR A 60 -15.93 -14.06 5.31
CA TYR A 60 -14.56 -13.88 4.83
C TYR A 60 -14.14 -14.87 3.73
N TYR A 61 -14.80 -16.03 3.65
CA TYR A 61 -14.45 -17.08 2.71
C TYR A 61 -14.70 -16.65 1.25
N CYS A 62 -15.72 -15.80 1.02
CA CYS A 62 -16.14 -15.39 -0.32
C CYS A 62 -16.53 -13.91 -0.49
N SER A 63 -16.51 -13.12 0.58
CA SER A 63 -16.93 -11.72 0.60
C SER A 63 -16.15 -10.89 1.62
N GLY A 64 -16.07 -9.58 1.38
CA GLY A 64 -15.28 -8.64 2.16
C GLY A 64 -13.77 -8.81 1.97
N VAL A 65 -13.01 -7.93 2.61
CA VAL A 65 -11.57 -7.82 2.49
C VAL A 65 -10.95 -8.03 3.86
N THR A 66 -10.19 -9.12 4.00
CA THR A 66 -9.41 -9.38 5.21
C THR A 66 -8.04 -8.74 5.08
N LEU A 67 -7.68 -7.85 6.00
CA LEU A 67 -6.46 -7.07 5.95
C LEU A 67 -5.75 -7.05 7.30
N ARG A 68 -4.41 -7.03 7.27
CA ARG A 68 -3.58 -6.78 8.45
C ARG A 68 -2.82 -5.49 8.22
N MET A 69 -2.96 -4.57 9.17
CA MET A 69 -2.27 -3.30 9.18
C MET A 69 -1.08 -3.43 10.10
N VAL A 70 0.06 -2.84 9.70
CA VAL A 70 1.33 -2.95 10.41
C VAL A 70 2.21 -1.76 10.05
N ASN A 71 3.05 -1.34 10.99
CA ASN A 71 4.11 -0.36 10.74
C ASN A 71 5.27 -0.97 9.95
N ASP A 72 6.11 -0.13 9.36
CA ASP A 72 7.39 -0.58 8.79
C ASP A 72 8.52 -0.57 9.82
N GLY A 73 9.52 -1.41 9.58
CA GLY A 73 10.66 -1.59 10.48
C GLY A 73 11.60 -2.71 10.04
N PRO A 74 12.56 -3.10 10.89
CA PRO A 74 13.53 -4.17 10.64
C PRO A 74 12.91 -5.57 10.79
N PHE A 75 11.74 -5.78 10.21
CA PHE A 75 10.96 -7.02 10.18
C PHE A 75 10.12 -7.05 8.91
N ASN A 76 9.60 -8.21 8.52
CA ASN A 76 8.66 -8.30 7.41
C ASN A 76 7.22 -8.06 7.90
N PRO A 77 6.34 -7.47 7.06
CA PRO A 77 4.97 -7.18 7.47
C PRO A 77 4.16 -8.43 7.84
N TRP A 78 4.51 -9.60 7.31
CA TRP A 78 3.87 -10.88 7.67
C TRP A 78 4.42 -11.51 8.95
N ASP A 79 5.53 -11.02 9.49
CA ASP A 79 6.17 -11.61 10.68
C ASP A 79 5.21 -11.57 11.88
N TYR A 80 5.30 -12.58 12.75
CA TYR A 80 4.57 -12.55 14.01
C TYR A 80 5.33 -11.70 15.02
N SER A 81 4.64 -10.73 15.63
CA SER A 81 5.23 -9.98 16.74
C SER A 81 5.47 -10.91 17.94
N PRO A 82 6.40 -10.57 18.86
CA PRO A 82 6.57 -11.34 20.10
C PRO A 82 5.26 -11.51 20.88
N TYR A 83 4.37 -10.53 20.77
CA TYR A 83 3.04 -10.59 21.38
C TYR A 83 2.12 -11.59 20.65
N ALA A 84 2.07 -11.56 19.31
CA ALA A 84 1.31 -12.54 18.51
C ALA A 84 1.80 -13.98 18.72
N ILE A 85 3.11 -14.19 18.89
CA ILE A 85 3.68 -15.50 19.21
C ILE A 85 3.16 -16.01 20.57
N LYS A 86 3.08 -15.14 21.60
CA LYS A 86 2.55 -15.51 22.92
C LYS A 86 1.06 -15.84 22.88
N ILE A 87 0.28 -15.12 22.07
CA ILE A 87 -1.15 -15.40 21.85
C ILE A 87 -1.31 -16.72 21.06
N GLY A 88 -0.35 -17.03 20.19
CA GLY A 88 -0.46 -18.08 19.18
C GLY A 88 -1.32 -17.69 17.98
N ALA A 89 -1.62 -16.39 17.81
CA ALA A 89 -2.46 -15.86 16.75
C ALA A 89 -2.14 -14.40 16.44
N THR A 90 -2.57 -13.98 15.26
CA THR A 90 -2.38 -12.64 14.72
C THR A 90 -3.74 -12.01 14.43
N SER A 91 -3.84 -10.73 14.75
CA SER A 91 -5.03 -9.91 14.52
C SER A 91 -5.08 -9.36 13.10
N TYR A 92 -6.28 -9.37 12.53
CA TYR A 92 -6.65 -8.81 11.24
C TYR A 92 -7.90 -7.95 11.43
N SER A 93 -8.24 -7.14 10.44
CA SER A 93 -9.59 -6.58 10.30
C SER A 93 -10.25 -7.19 9.08
N TRP A 94 -11.58 -7.20 9.08
CA TRP A 94 -12.38 -7.56 7.91
C TRP A 94 -13.30 -6.40 7.55
N ILE A 95 -13.24 -5.93 6.31
CA ILE A 95 -14.04 -4.78 5.87
C ILE A 95 -14.92 -5.15 4.67
N ARG A 96 -16.12 -4.59 4.63
CA ARG A 96 -17.08 -4.73 3.55
C ARG A 96 -17.90 -3.44 3.46
N LYS A 97 -18.56 -3.17 2.32
CA LYS A 97 -19.25 -1.89 2.11
C LYS A 97 -20.38 -1.58 3.12
N ASP A 98 -20.91 -2.61 3.78
CA ASP A 98 -21.92 -2.53 4.84
C ASP A 98 -21.32 -2.44 6.25
N LEU A 99 -20.00 -2.32 6.36
CA LEU A 99 -19.32 -1.97 7.60
C LEU A 99 -18.81 -0.53 7.54
N SER A 100 -19.21 0.28 8.50
CA SER A 100 -18.85 1.69 8.64
C SER A 100 -17.44 1.90 9.17
N THR A 101 -16.47 1.11 8.71
CA THR A 101 -15.04 1.28 9.02
C THR A 101 -14.51 2.52 8.31
N ARG A 102 -13.92 3.44 9.08
CA ARG A 102 -13.40 4.73 8.56
C ARG A 102 -11.91 4.94 8.79
N ILE A 103 -11.34 4.14 9.68
CA ILE A 103 -9.92 4.19 10.03
C ILE A 103 -9.35 2.78 10.04
N LEU A 104 -8.02 2.72 10.08
CA LEU A 104 -7.25 1.52 10.32
C LEU A 104 -6.15 1.83 11.32
N ILE A 105 -5.67 0.81 12.04
CA ILE A 105 -4.75 0.95 13.18
C ILE A 105 -3.34 1.43 12.77
N HIS A 106 -2.94 1.13 11.53
CA HIS A 106 -1.69 1.61 10.94
C HIS A 106 -1.97 2.20 9.55
N PRO A 107 -1.07 3.03 8.99
CA PRO A 107 -1.29 3.66 7.70
C PRO A 107 -1.04 2.72 6.51
N ALA A 108 -0.41 1.55 6.72
CA ALA A 108 -0.14 0.55 5.69
C ALA A 108 -0.34 -0.88 6.19
N GLY A 109 -0.43 -1.82 5.25
CA GLY A 109 -0.66 -3.23 5.55
C GLY A 109 -0.78 -4.08 4.29
N PHE A 110 -1.37 -5.25 4.44
CA PHE A 110 -1.61 -6.18 3.35
C PHE A 110 -2.98 -6.85 3.44
N ILE A 111 -3.47 -7.27 2.28
CA ILE A 111 -4.72 -8.01 2.10
C ILE A 111 -4.39 -9.50 1.93
N LEU A 112 -5.14 -10.35 2.63
CA LEU A 112 -5.17 -11.77 2.33
C LEU A 112 -6.26 -12.08 1.30
N ARG A 113 -5.91 -12.88 0.30
CA ARG A 113 -6.84 -13.35 -0.73
C ARG A 113 -7.97 -14.17 -0.10
N THR A 114 -9.20 -13.99 -0.59
CA THR A 114 -10.30 -14.85 -0.15
C THR A 114 -10.06 -16.30 -0.60
N PRO A 115 -10.47 -17.31 0.18
CA PRO A 115 -10.41 -18.70 -0.24
C PRO A 115 -11.07 -19.00 -1.59
N THR A 116 -12.21 -18.38 -1.89
CA THR A 116 -12.86 -18.57 -3.21
C THR A 116 -12.06 -17.99 -4.36
N ASP A 117 -11.43 -16.82 -4.19
CA ASP A 117 -10.56 -16.25 -5.23
C ASP A 117 -9.27 -17.05 -5.39
N ALA A 118 -8.69 -17.54 -4.29
CA ALA A 118 -7.53 -18.43 -4.34
C ALA A 118 -7.85 -19.69 -5.16
N THR A 119 -9.02 -20.28 -4.93
CA THR A 119 -9.50 -21.43 -5.72
C THR A 119 -9.67 -21.08 -7.19
N ALA A 120 -10.33 -19.97 -7.51
CA ALA A 120 -10.56 -19.53 -8.88
C ALA A 120 -9.26 -19.25 -9.65
N LEU A 121 -8.23 -18.77 -8.95
CA LEU A 121 -6.90 -18.50 -9.51
C LEU A 121 -5.97 -19.73 -9.48
N SER A 122 -6.41 -20.87 -8.94
CA SER A 122 -5.57 -22.05 -8.71
C SER A 122 -4.31 -21.74 -7.88
N LEU A 123 -4.46 -20.89 -6.86
CA LEU A 123 -3.41 -20.51 -5.90
C LEU A 123 -3.64 -21.18 -4.54
N PRO A 124 -2.64 -21.21 -3.64
CA PRO A 124 -2.79 -21.75 -2.30
C PRO A 124 -3.98 -21.12 -1.58
N VAL A 125 -4.87 -21.98 -1.08
CA VAL A 125 -6.10 -21.57 -0.39
C VAL A 125 -5.85 -21.52 1.11
N LYS A 126 -6.15 -20.39 1.76
CA LYS A 126 -6.11 -20.27 3.23
C LYS A 126 -7.36 -20.91 3.84
N GLU A 127 -7.40 -22.25 3.81
CA GLU A 127 -8.57 -23.03 4.25
C GLU A 127 -8.80 -22.97 5.76
N GLN A 128 -7.74 -22.90 6.55
CA GLN A 128 -7.77 -23.09 8.00
C GLN A 128 -7.03 -22.00 8.76
N GLY A 129 -7.29 -21.93 10.07
CA GLY A 129 -6.60 -21.05 11.02
C GLY A 129 -7.47 -19.93 11.56
N TRP A 130 -8.62 -19.65 10.93
CA TRP A 130 -9.50 -18.58 11.35
C TRP A 130 -10.27 -19.01 12.60
N THR A 131 -10.16 -18.23 13.67
CA THR A 131 -10.70 -18.63 14.97
C THR A 131 -12.00 -17.89 15.28
N CYS A 132 -11.94 -16.58 15.44
CA CYS A 132 -13.08 -15.75 15.81
C CYS A 132 -13.01 -14.35 15.23
N ILE A 133 -14.15 -13.66 15.24
CA ILE A 133 -14.25 -12.22 14.93
C ILE A 133 -14.97 -11.48 16.07
N TYR A 134 -14.46 -10.31 16.44
CA TYR A 134 -15.11 -9.40 17.38
C TYR A 134 -15.85 -8.29 16.64
N ALA A 135 -16.95 -7.80 17.20
CA ALA A 135 -17.66 -6.67 16.61
C ALA A 135 -16.83 -5.39 16.71
N PHE A 136 -16.11 -5.18 17.81
CA PHE A 136 -15.15 -4.08 17.97
C PHE A 136 -13.77 -4.62 18.33
N ASP A 137 -12.75 -3.79 18.37
CA ASP A 137 -11.40 -4.15 18.86
C ASP A 137 -11.52 -5.00 20.14
N GLY A 138 -11.04 -6.24 20.08
CA GLY A 138 -11.13 -7.23 21.14
C GLY A 138 -10.00 -7.08 22.16
N GLY A 139 -9.10 -6.12 21.98
CA GLY A 139 -7.92 -5.90 22.81
C GLY A 139 -7.13 -7.19 23.00
N THR A 140 -7.00 -8.01 21.95
CA THR A 140 -6.56 -9.40 22.10
C THR A 140 -5.16 -9.52 22.71
N GLY A 141 -4.97 -10.57 23.51
CA GLY A 141 -3.77 -10.78 24.31
C GLY A 141 -3.72 -12.21 24.90
N PRO A 142 -2.57 -12.65 25.46
CA PRO A 142 -2.41 -14.02 26.00
C PRO A 142 -3.35 -14.39 27.16
N GLU A 143 -3.97 -13.41 27.80
CA GLU A 143 -5.03 -13.58 28.78
C GLU A 143 -6.34 -14.06 28.15
N ARG A 144 -6.55 -13.77 26.85
CA ARG A 144 -7.63 -14.35 26.06
C ARG A 144 -7.12 -15.67 25.48
N LYS A 145 -7.44 -16.75 26.18
CA LYS A 145 -7.13 -18.13 25.77
C LYS A 145 -7.75 -18.46 24.40
N TRP A 146 -7.47 -19.66 23.89
CA TRP A 146 -7.87 -20.07 22.53
C TRP A 146 -7.55 -19.02 21.46
N TYR A 147 -6.25 -18.71 21.29
CA TYR A 147 -5.79 -17.86 20.18
C TYR A 147 -6.41 -16.45 20.17
N GLY A 148 -6.65 -15.86 21.34
CA GLY A 148 -7.25 -14.53 21.49
C GLY A 148 -8.78 -14.52 21.51
N CYS A 149 -9.44 -15.67 21.38
CA CYS A 149 -10.90 -15.75 21.24
C CYS A 149 -11.66 -16.08 22.52
N GLY A 150 -10.96 -16.41 23.60
CA GLY A 150 -11.52 -16.68 24.91
C GLY A 150 -12.06 -15.44 25.63
N PHE A 151 -12.72 -15.68 26.76
CA PHE A 151 -13.10 -14.61 27.68
C PHE A 151 -11.83 -13.94 28.22
N PHE A 152 -11.93 -12.64 28.50
CA PHE A 152 -10.81 -11.90 29.07
C PHE A 152 -10.46 -12.45 30.45
N ASP A 153 -9.15 -12.64 30.69
CA ASP A 153 -8.58 -13.13 31.96
C ASP A 153 -9.28 -14.37 32.55
N SER A 154 -9.64 -15.30 31.66
CA SER A 154 -10.34 -16.53 32.05
C SER A 154 -9.54 -17.78 31.68
N ARG A 155 -10.01 -18.93 32.17
CA ARG A 155 -9.51 -20.24 31.75
C ARG A 155 -9.88 -20.52 30.29
N GLU A 156 -9.24 -21.55 29.73
CA GLU A 156 -9.57 -22.07 28.41
C GLU A 156 -11.09 -22.25 28.26
N PRO A 157 -11.72 -21.73 27.19
CA PRO A 157 -13.17 -21.78 27.04
C PRO A 157 -13.70 -23.22 26.95
N PRO A 158 -14.88 -23.50 27.54
CA PRO A 158 -15.45 -24.84 27.55
C PRO A 158 -15.89 -25.34 26.17
N ARG A 159 -16.21 -24.43 25.24
CA ARG A 159 -16.60 -24.72 23.84
C ARG A 159 -17.85 -25.61 23.69
N ALA A 160 -18.58 -25.84 24.78
CA ALA A 160 -19.74 -26.73 24.82
C ALA A 160 -20.99 -26.15 24.13
N ALA A 161 -21.11 -24.82 24.06
CA ALA A 161 -22.22 -24.14 23.39
C ALA A 161 -21.99 -23.94 21.88
N GLN A 162 -20.81 -24.31 21.36
CA GLN A 162 -20.58 -24.31 19.92
C GLN A 162 -21.38 -25.43 19.28
N GLY A 163 -22.29 -25.07 18.37
CA GLY A 163 -22.85 -26.06 17.45
C GLY A 163 -21.75 -26.69 16.59
N THR A 164 -21.96 -27.89 16.08
CA THR A 164 -21.01 -28.54 15.18
C THR A 164 -21.02 -27.89 13.80
N GLN A 165 -19.84 -27.48 13.31
CA GLN A 165 -19.62 -27.06 11.93
C GLN A 165 -18.99 -28.22 11.18
N ASN A 166 -19.47 -28.46 9.95
CA ASN A 166 -18.97 -29.54 9.10
C ASN A 166 -18.15 -28.96 7.94
N ASN A 167 -17.14 -28.16 8.26
CA ASN A 167 -16.28 -27.52 7.28
C ASN A 167 -14.80 -27.68 7.65
N LYS A 168 -13.90 -27.35 6.71
CA LYS A 168 -12.45 -27.62 6.83
C LYS A 168 -11.77 -26.89 7.98
N ASN A 169 -12.39 -25.86 8.57
CA ASN A 169 -11.82 -25.05 9.65
C ASN A 169 -12.56 -25.21 10.99
N ALA A 170 -13.56 -26.10 11.06
CA ALA A 170 -14.41 -26.30 12.22
C ALA A 170 -13.65 -26.58 13.53
N ALA A 171 -12.52 -27.29 13.46
CA ALA A 171 -11.73 -27.65 14.65
C ALA A 171 -11.06 -26.45 15.35
N LEU A 172 -10.88 -25.33 14.65
CA LEU A 172 -10.21 -24.13 15.18
C LEU A 172 -11.20 -22.99 15.46
N ALA A 173 -12.27 -22.92 14.68
CA ALA A 173 -13.25 -21.86 14.77
C ALA A 173 -14.04 -21.91 16.10
N TYR A 174 -14.10 -20.77 16.78
CA TYR A 174 -14.71 -20.65 18.09
C TYR A 174 -15.16 -19.22 18.38
N GLY A 175 -16.19 -19.02 19.18
CA GLY A 175 -16.57 -17.67 19.68
C GLY A 175 -17.24 -17.72 21.05
N THR A 176 -16.85 -16.86 21.97
CA THR A 176 -17.43 -16.81 23.32
C THR A 176 -18.88 -16.35 23.38
N CYS A 177 -19.44 -15.77 22.31
CA CYS A 177 -20.82 -15.27 22.34
C CYS A 177 -21.82 -16.40 22.59
N ALA A 178 -21.64 -17.58 21.98
CA ALA A 178 -22.49 -18.74 22.23
C ALA A 178 -22.47 -19.17 23.70
N GLU A 179 -21.27 -19.24 24.31
CA GLU A 179 -21.10 -19.57 25.73
C GLU A 179 -21.74 -18.52 26.65
N ALA A 180 -21.75 -17.26 26.20
CA ALA A 180 -22.40 -16.16 26.90
C ALA A 180 -23.93 -16.14 26.71
N GLY A 181 -24.53 -17.09 25.97
CA GLY A 181 -25.95 -17.07 25.64
C GLY A 181 -26.33 -15.95 24.67
N VAL A 182 -25.39 -15.51 23.84
CA VAL A 182 -25.56 -14.42 22.86
C VAL A 182 -25.43 -15.00 21.45
N SER A 183 -26.51 -14.92 20.67
CA SER A 183 -26.57 -15.36 19.27
C SER A 183 -27.07 -14.28 18.31
N THR A 184 -27.49 -13.12 18.83
CA THR A 184 -28.06 -12.01 18.06
C THR A 184 -27.45 -10.67 18.48
N ALA A 185 -27.57 -9.67 17.62
CA ALA A 185 -27.09 -8.31 17.91
C ALA A 185 -27.86 -7.65 19.07
N GLU A 186 -29.15 -7.96 19.19
CA GLU A 186 -30.02 -7.48 20.27
C GLU A 186 -29.56 -8.00 21.62
N GLN A 187 -29.31 -9.31 21.73
CA GLN A 187 -28.77 -9.92 22.95
C GLN A 187 -27.39 -9.37 23.29
N TRP A 188 -26.54 -9.15 22.28
CA TRP A 188 -25.22 -8.55 22.49
C TRP A 188 -25.36 -7.15 23.09
N THR A 189 -26.21 -6.29 22.51
CA THR A 189 -26.41 -4.90 22.98
C THR A 189 -27.01 -4.84 24.39
N GLN A 190 -27.91 -5.77 24.72
CA GLN A 190 -28.48 -5.88 26.07
C GLN A 190 -27.43 -6.31 27.11
N LYS A 191 -26.52 -7.21 26.73
CA LYS A 191 -25.51 -7.76 27.63
C LYS A 191 -24.31 -6.82 27.81
N TYR A 192 -23.85 -6.23 26.73
CA TYR A 192 -22.67 -5.38 26.67
C TYR A 192 -23.11 -3.94 26.51
N THR A 193 -23.10 -3.21 27.63
CA THR A 193 -23.59 -1.83 27.72
C THR A 193 -22.47 -0.79 27.73
N GLY A 194 -21.22 -1.18 27.46
CA GLY A 194 -20.07 -0.29 27.34
C GLY A 194 -19.68 0.45 28.63
N LEU A 195 -19.28 1.71 28.50
CA LEU A 195 -18.42 2.53 29.40
C LEU A 195 -18.72 2.47 30.92
N MET A 196 -19.94 2.14 31.35
CA MET A 196 -20.28 1.95 32.78
C MET A 196 -19.69 0.66 33.38
N LYS A 197 -19.30 -0.33 32.56
CA LYS A 197 -18.76 -1.64 32.99
C LYS A 197 -17.30 -1.88 32.54
N GLY A 198 -16.59 -0.83 32.12
CA GLY A 198 -15.22 -0.91 31.61
C GLY A 198 -15.13 -0.86 30.08
N PRO A 199 -13.91 -0.91 29.51
CA PRO A 199 -13.70 -0.79 28.07
C PRO A 199 -14.27 -2.01 27.33
N ILE A 200 -14.80 -1.77 26.13
CA ILE A 200 -15.43 -2.83 25.32
C ILE A 200 -14.43 -3.91 24.92
N GLN A 201 -13.16 -3.52 24.78
CA GLN A 201 -12.01 -4.40 24.53
C GLN A 201 -11.88 -5.53 25.54
N TYR A 202 -12.42 -5.42 26.76
CA TYR A 202 -12.32 -6.48 27.77
C TYR A 202 -13.65 -7.20 28.01
N SER A 203 -14.77 -6.50 27.81
CA SER A 203 -16.08 -7.02 28.18
C SER A 203 -16.80 -7.79 27.06
N GLN A 204 -16.59 -7.47 25.79
CA GLN A 204 -17.32 -8.11 24.69
C GLN A 204 -16.96 -9.60 24.51
N CYS A 205 -17.93 -10.36 23.97
CA CYS A 205 -17.68 -11.69 23.44
C CYS A 205 -17.21 -11.68 21.98
N SER A 206 -16.61 -12.79 21.56
CA SER A 206 -16.19 -13.10 20.19
C SER A 206 -17.22 -13.97 19.47
N TRP A 207 -17.36 -13.77 18.17
CA TRP A 207 -18.22 -14.53 17.27
C TRP A 207 -17.44 -15.66 16.58
N ASN A 208 -18.07 -16.80 16.32
CA ASN A 208 -17.40 -17.92 15.66
C ASN A 208 -17.12 -17.59 14.18
N ALA A 209 -15.87 -17.71 13.75
CA ALA A 209 -15.45 -17.37 12.38
C ALA A 209 -16.14 -18.21 11.29
N GLU A 210 -16.67 -19.38 11.60
CA GLU A 210 -17.25 -20.32 10.64
C GLU A 210 -18.78 -20.39 10.65
N LYS A 211 -19.45 -19.60 11.50
CA LYS A 211 -20.90 -19.61 11.62
C LYS A 211 -21.51 -18.38 10.93
N PRO A 212 -22.15 -18.51 9.75
CA PRO A 212 -22.65 -17.35 8.98
C PRO A 212 -23.60 -16.42 9.76
N SER A 213 -24.46 -16.99 10.62
CA SER A 213 -25.36 -16.18 11.45
C SER A 213 -24.61 -15.27 12.43
N ASP A 214 -23.44 -15.68 12.90
CA ASP A 214 -22.64 -14.92 13.85
C ASP A 214 -21.97 -13.73 13.15
N TRP A 215 -21.61 -13.85 11.87
CA TRP A 215 -21.18 -12.72 11.05
C TRP A 215 -22.29 -11.70 10.85
N ASN A 216 -23.51 -12.16 10.57
CA ASN A 216 -24.67 -11.27 10.46
C ASN A 216 -24.92 -10.52 11.78
N ALA A 217 -24.82 -11.21 12.91
CA ALA A 217 -24.93 -10.57 14.23
C ALA A 217 -23.79 -9.57 14.46
N MET A 218 -22.55 -9.95 14.15
CA MET A 218 -21.36 -9.10 14.28
C MET A 218 -21.51 -7.79 13.47
N ILE A 219 -21.91 -7.87 12.20
CA ILE A 219 -22.15 -6.69 11.34
C ILE A 219 -23.23 -5.80 11.96
N ARG A 220 -24.37 -6.39 12.38
CA ARG A 220 -25.46 -5.61 12.98
C ARG A 220 -25.04 -4.94 14.29
N VAL A 221 -24.21 -5.59 15.11
CA VAL A 221 -23.61 -4.96 16.30
C VAL A 221 -22.70 -3.81 15.91
N HIS A 222 -21.77 -4.03 14.98
CA HIS A 222 -20.82 -3.00 14.55
C HIS A 222 -21.54 -1.77 13.97
N GLU A 223 -22.59 -1.99 13.17
CA GLU A 223 -23.35 -0.92 12.52
C GLU A 223 -24.39 -0.25 13.42
N SER A 224 -24.70 -0.82 14.60
CA SER A 224 -25.61 -0.18 15.55
C SER A 224 -25.17 1.25 15.93
N ARG A 225 -23.86 1.51 15.89
CA ARG A 225 -23.22 2.80 16.17
C ARG A 225 -23.56 3.92 15.19
N VAL A 226 -23.97 3.60 13.97
CA VAL A 226 -24.16 4.60 12.89
C VAL A 226 -25.46 5.38 13.08
N LYS A 227 -26.40 4.82 13.85
CA LYS A 227 -27.73 5.36 14.08
C LYS A 227 -27.85 6.10 15.42
N THR A 228 -26.75 6.35 16.12
CA THR A 228 -26.81 6.74 17.53
C THR A 228 -26.13 8.07 17.84
N THR A 229 -26.68 8.76 18.84
CA THR A 229 -26.12 9.99 19.41
C THR A 229 -24.92 9.67 20.30
N ASN A 230 -24.19 10.69 20.79
CA ASN A 230 -23.11 10.54 21.79
C ASN A 230 -23.50 9.79 23.09
N LYS A 231 -24.79 9.41 23.26
CA LYS A 231 -25.30 8.59 24.37
C LYS A 231 -25.10 7.09 24.16
N ASP A 232 -24.85 6.63 22.93
CA ASP A 232 -24.48 5.24 22.71
C ASP A 232 -22.99 5.05 23.03
N PRO A 233 -22.65 4.17 23.99
CA PRO A 233 -21.27 3.94 24.40
C PRO A 233 -20.39 3.36 23.28
N PHE A 234 -20.97 2.96 22.14
CA PHE A 234 -20.28 2.40 20.98
C PHE A 234 -20.24 3.34 19.76
N ALA A 235 -20.78 4.56 19.87
CA ALA A 235 -20.81 5.56 18.79
C ALA A 235 -19.42 6.12 18.38
N TYR A 236 -18.32 5.62 18.94
CA TYR A 236 -16.99 6.08 18.60
C TYR A 236 -16.60 5.66 17.18
N SER A 237 -16.49 6.64 16.29
CA SER A 237 -16.27 6.44 14.85
C SER A 237 -14.91 5.81 14.48
N ALA A 238 -14.01 5.67 15.45
CA ALA A 238 -12.69 5.07 15.29
C ALA A 238 -12.60 3.64 15.86
N GLN A 239 -13.72 2.96 16.09
CA GLN A 239 -13.69 1.53 16.40
C GLN A 239 -13.54 0.69 15.12
N VAL A 240 -12.58 -0.23 15.12
CA VAL A 240 -12.41 -1.28 14.11
C VAL A 240 -12.94 -2.61 14.65
N ASN A 241 -13.20 -3.58 13.80
CA ASN A 241 -13.36 -4.98 14.24
C ASN A 241 -11.98 -5.67 14.33
N GLU A 242 -11.97 -6.83 14.97
CA GLU A 242 -10.79 -7.65 15.13
C GLU A 242 -11.11 -9.11 14.76
N PHE A 243 -10.40 -9.63 13.75
CA PHE A 243 -10.54 -10.97 13.20
C PHE A 243 -9.26 -11.77 13.43
N MET A 244 -9.37 -12.92 14.08
CA MET A 244 -8.22 -13.67 14.59
C MET A 244 -7.85 -14.83 13.66
N LEU A 245 -6.54 -14.91 13.37
CA LEU A 245 -5.93 -16.00 12.62
C LEU A 245 -4.83 -16.66 13.46
N LYS A 246 -5.01 -17.95 13.76
CA LYS A 246 -3.99 -18.77 14.42
C LYS A 246 -2.69 -18.76 13.62
N ASN A 247 -1.59 -18.59 14.33
CA ASN A 247 -0.25 -18.64 13.75
C ASN A 247 0.05 -20.06 13.23
N ALA A 248 0.62 -20.11 12.03
CA ALA A 248 1.11 -21.34 11.43
C ALA A 248 2.33 -21.87 12.22
N SER A 249 2.39 -23.19 12.42
CA SER A 249 3.24 -23.81 13.45
C SER A 249 4.61 -24.33 12.99
N ALA A 250 4.97 -24.25 11.70
CA ALA A 250 6.23 -24.82 11.22
C ALA A 250 7.46 -23.93 11.53
N SER A 251 7.31 -22.61 11.40
CA SER A 251 8.40 -21.64 11.54
C SER A 251 8.15 -20.57 12.61
N ASN A 252 6.89 -20.35 13.00
CA ASN A 252 6.46 -19.26 13.89
C ASN A 252 7.00 -17.85 13.50
N ASP A 253 7.37 -17.67 12.24
CA ASP A 253 7.92 -16.42 11.70
C ASP A 253 6.94 -15.71 10.75
N GLY A 254 5.76 -16.28 10.50
CA GLY A 254 4.74 -15.70 9.61
C GLY A 254 4.98 -15.89 8.11
N SER A 255 6.12 -16.45 7.69
CA SER A 255 6.48 -16.67 6.28
C SER A 255 5.44 -17.51 5.51
N GLU A 256 4.78 -18.45 6.19
CA GLU A 256 3.68 -19.25 5.62
C GLU A 256 2.51 -18.41 5.09
N ASN A 257 2.36 -17.15 5.54
CA ASN A 257 1.29 -16.29 5.07
C ASN A 257 1.59 -15.59 3.74
N MET A 258 2.86 -15.54 3.30
CA MET A 258 3.27 -14.80 2.08
C MET A 258 2.49 -15.24 0.84
N LYS A 259 2.30 -16.55 0.65
CA LYS A 259 1.58 -17.14 -0.50
C LYS A 259 0.08 -16.79 -0.57
N TYR A 260 -0.48 -16.26 0.52
CA TYR A 260 -1.87 -15.83 0.60
C TYR A 260 -2.06 -14.32 0.46
N ILE A 261 -0.97 -13.54 0.44
CA ILE A 261 -1.04 -12.09 0.25
C ILE A 261 -1.51 -11.81 -1.18
N ASP A 262 -2.54 -10.96 -1.33
CA ASP A 262 -3.09 -10.58 -2.65
C ASP A 262 -2.64 -9.17 -3.06
N ALA A 263 -2.47 -8.26 -2.10
CA ALA A 263 -2.00 -6.90 -2.34
C ALA A 263 -1.42 -6.29 -1.05
N PHE A 264 -0.52 -5.32 -1.21
CA PHE A 264 -0.24 -4.34 -0.17
C PHE A 264 -1.21 -3.18 -0.27
N ILE A 265 -1.50 -2.54 0.86
CA ILE A 265 -2.40 -1.39 0.92
C ILE A 265 -1.82 -0.27 1.78
N TYR A 266 -2.25 0.95 1.49
CA TYR A 266 -2.05 2.08 2.38
C TYR A 266 -3.25 3.01 2.39
N ASN A 267 -3.53 3.63 3.53
CA ASN A 267 -4.56 4.64 3.67
C ASN A 267 -4.01 5.98 3.13
N VAL A 268 -4.63 6.49 2.06
CA VAL A 268 -4.15 7.71 1.39
C VAL A 268 -4.35 8.98 2.23
N ASN A 269 -5.26 8.94 3.21
CA ASN A 269 -5.69 10.09 4.01
C ASN A 269 -5.24 9.99 5.47
N SER A 270 -4.33 9.07 5.81
CA SER A 270 -3.85 8.92 7.18
C SER A 270 -2.38 8.55 7.24
N THR A 271 -1.65 9.21 8.13
CA THR A 271 -0.31 8.82 8.59
C THR A 271 -0.35 8.27 10.02
N GLN A 272 -1.56 8.12 10.58
CA GLN A 272 -1.74 7.81 11.99
C GLN A 272 -1.35 6.35 12.28
N ASN A 273 -0.41 6.18 13.21
CA ASN A 273 -0.16 4.92 13.89
C ASN A 273 -0.82 4.97 15.27
N PHE A 274 -1.76 4.06 15.51
CA PHE A 274 -2.38 3.91 16.82
C PHE A 274 -1.50 3.00 17.70
N ALA A 275 -1.53 3.24 19.01
CA ALA A 275 -0.82 2.39 19.95
C ALA A 275 -1.51 1.04 20.02
N THR A 276 -0.74 -0.04 19.94
CA THR A 276 -1.23 -1.41 20.03
C THR A 276 -0.62 -2.14 21.22
N ARG A 277 -1.27 -3.22 21.65
CA ARG A 277 -0.76 -4.03 22.76
C ARG A 277 0.52 -4.76 22.33
N GLY A 278 1.58 -4.55 23.09
CA GLY A 278 2.89 -5.14 22.82
C GLY A 278 3.89 -4.17 22.19
N ASP A 279 3.48 -2.94 21.85
CA ASP A 279 4.39 -1.88 21.41
C ASP A 279 5.48 -1.62 22.47
N GLN A 280 6.73 -1.56 22.02
CA GLN A 280 7.89 -1.30 22.88
C GLN A 280 8.24 0.20 22.94
N ALA A 281 7.62 1.01 22.09
CA ALA A 281 7.83 2.45 22.01
C ALA A 281 6.54 3.14 21.57
N PRO A 282 6.33 4.43 21.92
CA PRO A 282 5.18 5.18 21.45
C PRO A 282 5.12 5.22 19.91
N PRO A 283 3.93 5.02 19.31
CA PRO A 283 3.76 5.08 17.87
C PRO A 283 4.07 6.50 17.37
N LYS A 284 4.67 6.57 16.17
CA LYS A 284 4.93 7.84 15.47
C LYS A 284 4.19 7.85 14.14
N PRO A 285 3.76 9.03 13.65
CA PRO A 285 3.18 9.12 12.32
C PRO A 285 4.12 8.56 11.25
N GLU A 286 3.56 7.87 10.28
CA GLU A 286 4.31 7.15 9.24
C GLU A 286 3.66 7.37 7.88
N ASN A 287 4.47 7.50 6.84
CA ASN A 287 3.97 7.60 5.48
C ASN A 287 3.61 6.20 4.96
N GLY A 288 2.32 5.89 4.90
CA GLY A 288 1.84 4.57 4.51
C GLY A 288 2.27 4.13 3.10
N LEU A 289 2.45 5.04 2.15
CA LEU A 289 2.95 4.69 0.81
C LEU A 289 4.40 4.19 0.89
N ASN A 290 5.26 4.85 1.67
CA ASN A 290 6.64 4.40 1.87
C ASN A 290 6.68 3.02 2.52
N SER A 291 5.85 2.79 3.55
CA SER A 291 5.73 1.48 4.21
C SER A 291 5.28 0.41 3.22
N ALA A 292 4.21 0.66 2.44
CA ALA A 292 3.71 -0.27 1.44
C ALA A 292 4.73 -0.59 0.34
N ARG A 293 5.52 0.40 -0.09
CA ARG A 293 6.65 0.19 -1.02
C ARG A 293 7.74 -0.70 -0.43
N ASN A 294 8.09 -0.49 0.83
CA ASN A 294 9.07 -1.33 1.52
C ASN A 294 8.55 -2.76 1.71
N PHE A 295 7.27 -2.92 2.06
CA PHE A 295 6.60 -4.21 2.12
C PHE A 295 6.61 -4.94 0.78
N GLN A 296 6.32 -4.23 -0.31
CA GLN A 296 6.35 -4.78 -1.67
C GLN A 296 7.74 -5.27 -2.07
N LYS A 297 8.79 -4.52 -1.76
CA LYS A 297 10.19 -4.96 -1.99
C LYS A 297 10.53 -6.20 -1.17
N LYS A 298 10.22 -6.19 0.14
CA LYS A 298 10.46 -7.34 1.03
C LYS A 298 9.79 -8.60 0.48
N LEU A 299 8.54 -8.51 0.01
CA LEU A 299 7.82 -9.67 -0.54
C LEU A 299 8.39 -10.13 -1.88
N LYS A 300 8.85 -9.18 -2.72
CA LYS A 300 9.56 -9.48 -3.97
C LYS A 300 10.83 -10.28 -3.74
N ASP A 301 11.59 -9.93 -2.71
CA ASP A 301 12.81 -10.64 -2.33
C ASP A 301 12.53 -12.10 -1.90
N GLN A 302 11.29 -12.40 -1.51
CA GLN A 302 10.81 -13.77 -1.20
C GLN A 302 10.22 -14.50 -2.40
N GLY A 303 10.27 -13.91 -3.61
CA GLY A 303 9.79 -14.51 -4.84
C GLY A 303 8.31 -14.26 -5.15
N TYR A 304 7.62 -13.42 -4.39
CA TYR A 304 6.21 -13.09 -4.60
C TYR A 304 6.06 -11.66 -5.12
N SER A 305 5.15 -11.42 -6.07
CA SER A 305 4.93 -10.09 -6.65
C SER A 305 3.45 -9.76 -6.62
N VAL A 306 3.08 -8.75 -5.84
CA VAL A 306 1.69 -8.30 -5.65
C VAL A 306 1.62 -6.77 -5.77
N PRO A 307 0.50 -6.20 -6.20
CA PRO A 307 0.36 -4.75 -6.31
C PRO A 307 0.24 -4.05 -4.95
N ILE A 308 0.59 -2.78 -4.93
CA ILE A 308 0.17 -1.81 -3.92
C ILE A 308 -1.13 -1.17 -4.40
N LEU A 309 -2.16 -1.17 -3.55
CA LEU A 309 -3.43 -0.48 -3.79
C LEU A 309 -3.60 0.66 -2.78
N ARG A 310 -4.15 1.78 -3.24
CA ARG A 310 -4.66 2.84 -2.38
C ARG A 310 -5.93 2.37 -1.69
N LEU A 311 -6.10 2.75 -0.44
CA LEU A 311 -7.35 2.66 0.30
C LEU A 311 -7.81 4.06 0.72
N ASP A 312 -9.02 4.43 0.33
CA ASP A 312 -9.59 5.75 0.62
C ASP A 312 -11.01 5.65 1.20
N PHE A 313 -11.11 5.82 2.52
CA PHE A 313 -12.40 5.82 3.23
C PHE A 313 -13.28 7.06 2.94
N THR A 314 -12.75 8.10 2.30
CA THR A 314 -13.51 9.30 1.90
C THR A 314 -14.23 9.15 0.56
N LYS A 315 -13.85 8.14 -0.24
CA LYS A 315 -14.47 7.82 -1.53
C LYS A 315 -15.76 7.01 -1.38
N PRO A 316 -16.61 6.93 -2.41
CA PRO A 316 -17.70 5.96 -2.41
C PRO A 316 -17.14 4.52 -2.40
N PRO A 317 -17.92 3.53 -1.93
CA PRO A 317 -17.50 2.12 -1.85
C PRO A 317 -16.87 1.54 -3.13
N GLU A 318 -17.37 1.95 -4.30
CA GLU A 318 -16.93 1.50 -5.62
C GLU A 318 -15.53 2.03 -5.99
N GLN A 319 -15.08 3.08 -5.31
CA GLN A 319 -13.77 3.72 -5.48
C GLN A 319 -12.92 3.62 -4.19
N ARG A 320 -13.28 2.72 -3.28
CA ARG A 320 -12.60 2.51 -2.00
C ARG A 320 -11.15 2.10 -2.22
N PHE A 321 -10.89 1.28 -3.22
CA PHE A 321 -9.55 0.88 -3.64
C PHE A 321 -9.24 1.39 -5.04
N SER A 322 -7.98 1.75 -5.27
CA SER A 322 -7.48 2.11 -6.62
C SER A 322 -6.04 1.69 -6.81
N TYR A 323 -5.68 1.30 -8.03
CA TYR A 323 -4.30 1.04 -8.44
C TYR A 323 -3.69 2.30 -9.07
N VAL A 324 -2.45 2.61 -8.70
CA VAL A 324 -1.66 3.66 -9.32
C VAL A 324 -0.27 3.11 -9.61
N ALA A 325 0.15 3.15 -10.88
CA ALA A 325 1.44 2.62 -11.32
C ALA A 325 2.61 3.31 -10.61
N ALA A 326 2.53 4.61 -10.41
CA ALA A 326 3.55 5.39 -9.71
C ALA A 326 3.73 5.00 -8.23
N ASP A 327 2.73 4.35 -7.60
CA ASP A 327 2.85 3.93 -6.21
C ASP A 327 3.69 2.66 -6.05
N GLN A 328 3.86 1.89 -7.14
CA GLN A 328 4.60 0.63 -7.11
C GLN A 328 6.11 0.87 -6.91
N ALA A 329 6.74 -0.02 -6.15
CA ALA A 329 8.17 -0.08 -5.91
C ALA A 329 8.88 -1.17 -6.72
N ILE A 330 8.13 -2.04 -7.38
CA ILE A 330 8.65 -3.11 -8.25
C ILE A 330 7.92 -3.08 -9.58
N GLU A 331 8.56 -3.61 -10.62
CA GLU A 331 7.87 -3.96 -11.85
C GLU A 331 7.02 -5.22 -11.63
N LEU A 332 5.72 -5.09 -11.89
CA LEU A 332 4.79 -6.21 -11.88
C LEU A 332 4.68 -6.71 -13.32
N ALA A 333 5.04 -7.96 -13.57
CA ALA A 333 4.88 -8.53 -14.90
C ALA A 333 3.39 -8.69 -15.20
N SER A 334 2.89 -7.96 -16.19
CA SER A 334 1.62 -8.27 -16.82
C SER A 334 1.81 -9.57 -17.60
N THR A 335 1.19 -10.67 -17.17
CA THR A 335 1.17 -11.94 -17.90
C THR A 335 0.24 -11.85 -19.12
N GLY A 336 0.57 -10.94 -20.04
CA GLY A 336 -0.06 -10.82 -21.35
C GLY A 336 0.82 -11.43 -22.44
N GLY A 337 1.02 -12.76 -22.43
CA GLY A 337 1.32 -13.47 -23.67
C GLY A 337 0.05 -13.49 -24.51
N GLY A 338 0.08 -12.94 -25.74
CA GLY A 338 -1.10 -12.78 -26.62
C GLY A 338 -1.94 -14.07 -26.76
N GLN A 339 -3.27 -14.01 -26.79
CA GLN A 339 -4.16 -13.43 -27.82
C GLN A 339 -5.60 -13.27 -27.26
N PRO A 340 -6.56 -12.75 -28.05
CA PRO A 340 -6.66 -11.42 -28.66
C PRO A 340 -7.27 -10.44 -27.64
N ALA A 341 -7.30 -9.15 -27.97
CA ALA A 341 -8.10 -8.19 -27.22
C ALA A 341 -9.51 -8.77 -26.95
N PRO A 342 -10.08 -8.63 -25.72
CA PRO A 342 -11.53 -8.73 -25.62
C PRO A 342 -12.06 -7.75 -26.67
N THR A 343 -12.93 -8.23 -27.57
CA THR A 343 -13.60 -7.37 -28.54
C THR A 343 -14.00 -6.11 -27.79
N PRO A 344 -13.43 -4.93 -28.14
CA PRO A 344 -13.73 -3.72 -27.41
C PRO A 344 -15.26 -3.64 -27.30
N PRO A 345 -15.84 -3.37 -26.11
CA PRO A 345 -17.25 -3.04 -26.07
C PRO A 345 -17.47 -1.98 -27.15
N ALA A 346 -18.49 -2.16 -28.00
CA ALA A 346 -18.71 -1.30 -29.15
C ALA A 346 -18.50 0.15 -28.74
N ALA A 347 -17.48 0.79 -29.33
CA ALA A 347 -16.94 2.02 -28.78
C ALA A 347 -18.06 3.07 -28.74
N ARG A 348 -18.41 3.50 -27.52
CA ARG A 348 -19.61 4.28 -27.28
C ARG A 348 -19.27 5.76 -27.43
N TYR A 349 -18.09 6.18 -26.99
CA TYR A 349 -17.66 7.57 -27.00
C TYR A 349 -16.52 7.84 -28.00
N ILE A 350 -15.69 6.86 -28.32
CA ILE A 350 -14.47 7.05 -29.12
C ILE A 350 -14.51 6.19 -30.38
N ALA A 351 -14.68 6.82 -31.55
CA ALA A 351 -14.68 6.13 -32.83
C ALA A 351 -13.29 5.57 -33.18
N SER A 352 -12.23 6.33 -32.87
CA SER A 352 -10.85 5.89 -33.05
C SER A 352 -9.91 6.65 -32.10
N ALA A 353 -8.76 6.03 -31.80
CA ALA A 353 -7.67 6.68 -31.09
C ALA A 353 -6.35 6.18 -31.72
N THR A 354 -5.47 7.05 -32.18
CA THR A 354 -4.26 6.64 -32.90
C THR A 354 -3.08 7.49 -32.48
N TRP A 355 -1.96 6.84 -32.14
CA TRP A 355 -0.72 7.53 -31.87
C TRP A 355 -0.10 8.04 -33.16
N VAL A 356 0.30 9.30 -33.13
CA VAL A 356 1.08 9.94 -34.18
C VAL A 356 2.25 10.65 -33.52
N GLU A 357 3.41 10.58 -34.16
CA GLU A 357 4.54 11.42 -33.78
C GLU A 357 4.45 12.71 -34.61
N ARG A 358 4.37 13.86 -33.93
CA ARG A 358 4.22 15.16 -34.61
C ARG A 358 5.00 16.24 -33.89
N TYR A 359 5.39 17.26 -34.65
CA TYR A 359 6.05 18.43 -34.09
C TYR A 359 5.11 19.16 -33.13
N ASP A 360 5.54 19.35 -31.88
CA ASP A 360 4.84 20.17 -30.91
C ASP A 360 5.48 21.57 -30.78
N PRO A 361 4.73 22.66 -31.02
CA PRO A 361 5.24 24.02 -30.85
C PRO A 361 5.66 24.36 -29.42
N GLY A 362 5.07 23.71 -28.41
CA GLY A 362 5.38 23.95 -26.99
C GLY A 362 6.72 23.37 -26.56
N SER A 363 6.98 22.11 -26.88
CA SER A 363 8.25 21.42 -26.59
C SER A 363 9.34 21.66 -27.64
N LYS A 364 8.97 22.19 -28.80
CA LYS A 364 9.83 22.46 -29.97
C LYS A 364 10.51 21.21 -30.55
N LYS A 365 9.93 20.04 -30.34
CA LYS A 365 10.40 18.77 -30.89
C LYS A 365 9.23 17.88 -31.29
N ASN A 366 9.53 16.79 -31.98
CA ASN A 366 8.53 15.76 -32.23
C ASN A 366 8.18 15.05 -30.93
N GLU A 367 6.88 14.93 -30.66
CA GLU A 367 6.34 14.29 -29.48
C GLU A 367 5.22 13.33 -29.88
N TRP A 368 5.03 12.28 -29.09
CA TRP A 368 3.87 11.41 -29.23
C TRP A 368 2.59 12.15 -28.89
N THR A 369 1.63 12.06 -29.79
CA THR A 369 0.28 12.63 -29.65
C THR A 369 -0.74 11.55 -29.90
N LEU A 370 -1.69 11.39 -28.98
CA LEU A 370 -2.84 10.53 -29.20
C LEU A 370 -3.93 11.34 -29.88
N ASN A 371 -4.17 11.07 -31.15
CA ASN A 371 -5.27 11.64 -31.91
C ASN A 371 -6.53 10.80 -31.66
N VAL A 372 -7.56 11.40 -31.07
CA VAL A 372 -8.81 10.73 -30.67
C VAL A 372 -9.97 11.31 -31.46
N THR A 373 -10.67 10.47 -32.22
CA THR A 373 -11.90 10.84 -32.92
C THR A 373 -13.11 10.38 -32.08
N PRO A 374 -13.91 11.30 -31.50
CA PRO A 374 -15.12 10.92 -30.79
C PRO A 374 -16.24 10.44 -31.72
N THR A 375 -17.09 9.53 -31.22
CA THR A 375 -18.37 9.18 -31.86
C THR A 375 -19.36 10.35 -31.77
N ALA A 376 -20.54 10.23 -32.40
CA ALA A 376 -21.63 11.19 -32.20
C ALA A 376 -22.03 11.30 -30.70
N GLN A 377 -21.99 10.19 -29.97
CA GLN A 377 -22.26 10.17 -28.53
C GLN A 377 -21.09 10.76 -27.72
N GLY A 378 -19.84 10.55 -28.12
CA GLY A 378 -18.67 11.22 -27.53
C GLY A 378 -18.69 12.73 -27.71
N LYS A 379 -19.17 13.23 -28.86
CA LYS A 379 -19.37 14.67 -29.09
C LYS A 379 -20.53 15.25 -28.28
N ALA A 380 -21.54 14.44 -27.99
CA ALA A 380 -22.68 14.83 -27.17
C ALA A 380 -22.40 14.74 -25.66
N SER A 381 -21.29 14.10 -25.26
CA SER A 381 -20.89 13.90 -23.86
C SER A 381 -20.83 15.22 -23.09
N GLN A 382 -21.47 15.24 -21.91
CA GLN A 382 -21.46 16.37 -21.00
C GLN A 382 -20.40 16.17 -19.90
N ALA A 383 -20.24 17.15 -19.01
CA ALA A 383 -19.30 17.06 -17.88
C ALA A 383 -19.49 15.79 -17.02
N SER A 384 -20.72 15.26 -16.93
CA SER A 384 -21.05 14.00 -16.23
C SER A 384 -20.47 12.75 -16.89
N ASP A 385 -20.16 12.79 -18.18
CA ASP A 385 -19.70 11.63 -18.96
C ASP A 385 -18.17 11.57 -19.09
N GLN A 386 -17.45 12.61 -18.63
CA GLN A 386 -15.99 12.72 -18.78
C GLN A 386 -15.25 11.51 -18.23
N GLU A 387 -15.72 10.96 -17.11
CA GLU A 387 -15.13 9.76 -16.55
C GLU A 387 -15.35 8.54 -17.44
N ALA A 388 -16.55 8.36 -18.01
CA ALA A 388 -16.84 7.24 -18.90
C ALA A 388 -16.03 7.32 -20.20
N VAL A 389 -15.91 8.52 -20.78
CA VAL A 389 -15.09 8.79 -21.98
C VAL A 389 -13.61 8.52 -21.69
N TYR A 390 -13.12 8.93 -20.51
CA TYR A 390 -11.76 8.65 -20.08
C TYR A 390 -11.49 7.17 -19.85
N GLN A 391 -12.39 6.45 -19.18
CA GLN A 391 -12.26 5.01 -18.97
C GLN A 391 -12.26 4.24 -20.30
N GLU A 392 -13.07 4.67 -21.27
CA GLU A 392 -13.04 4.11 -22.63
C GLU A 392 -11.70 4.39 -23.32
N LEU A 393 -11.17 5.62 -23.25
CA LEU A 393 -9.86 5.95 -23.83
C LEU A 393 -8.73 5.17 -23.17
N LEU A 394 -8.77 5.04 -21.84
CA LEU A 394 -7.79 4.31 -21.05
C LEU A 394 -7.83 2.82 -21.38
N ALA A 395 -9.02 2.24 -21.56
CA ALA A 395 -9.16 0.86 -22.02
C ALA A 395 -8.64 0.65 -23.45
N LEU A 396 -8.77 1.66 -24.33
CA LEU A 396 -8.30 1.60 -25.70
C LEU A 396 -6.77 1.74 -25.81
N ARG A 397 -6.15 2.65 -25.05
CA ARG A 397 -4.76 3.12 -25.30
C ARG A 397 -3.90 3.29 -24.04
N GLY A 398 -4.45 3.06 -22.85
CA GLY A 398 -3.75 3.26 -21.57
C GLY A 398 -2.58 2.30 -21.35
N ALA A 399 -2.55 1.18 -22.06
CA ALA A 399 -1.46 0.21 -22.01
C ALA A 399 -0.29 0.56 -22.95
N ASP A 400 -0.48 1.51 -23.87
CA ASP A 400 0.49 1.81 -24.92
C ASP A 400 1.75 2.47 -24.33
N SER A 401 2.94 2.11 -24.84
CA SER A 401 4.21 2.67 -24.38
C SER A 401 4.26 4.19 -24.57
N GLN A 402 3.66 4.69 -25.65
CA GLN A 402 3.51 6.13 -25.90
C GLN A 402 2.80 6.84 -24.74
N TRP A 403 1.82 6.21 -24.08
CA TRP A 403 1.21 6.75 -22.88
C TRP A 403 2.11 6.55 -21.66
N ARG A 404 2.46 5.28 -21.38
CA ARG A 404 3.09 4.87 -20.11
C ARG A 404 4.47 5.47 -19.90
N GLU A 405 5.24 5.66 -20.96
CA GLU A 405 6.63 6.13 -20.89
C GLU A 405 6.74 7.65 -21.05
N HIS A 406 5.75 8.30 -21.67
CA HIS A 406 5.81 9.72 -21.97
C HIS A 406 4.89 10.57 -21.09
N GLU A 407 4.07 9.97 -20.21
CA GLU A 407 3.24 10.73 -19.25
C GLU A 407 4.11 11.31 -18.13
N LYS A 408 4.55 12.56 -18.30
CA LYS A 408 5.45 13.24 -17.35
C LYS A 408 4.75 13.77 -16.11
N SER A 409 3.44 14.00 -16.21
CA SER A 409 2.60 14.45 -15.10
C SER A 409 1.42 13.49 -14.97
N PRO A 410 1.31 12.73 -13.86
CA PRO A 410 0.22 11.79 -13.67
C PRO A 410 -1.15 12.45 -13.81
N GLY A 411 -2.01 11.86 -14.65
CA GLY A 411 -3.36 12.36 -14.90
C GLY A 411 -3.44 13.51 -15.91
N SER A 412 -2.33 13.86 -16.57
CA SER A 412 -2.31 14.90 -17.61
C SER A 412 -3.21 14.54 -18.79
N MET A 413 -3.23 13.26 -19.20
CA MET A 413 -4.06 12.78 -20.29
C MET A 413 -5.56 12.84 -19.91
N ARG A 414 -5.89 12.52 -18.65
CA ARG A 414 -7.24 12.66 -18.11
C ARG A 414 -7.70 14.12 -18.09
N GLN A 415 -6.84 15.03 -17.64
CA GLN A 415 -7.14 16.46 -17.61
C GLN A 415 -7.33 17.03 -19.01
N GLN A 416 -6.44 16.69 -19.95
CA GLN A 416 -6.56 17.13 -21.35
C GLN A 416 -7.88 16.67 -21.96
N LEU A 417 -8.24 15.40 -21.79
CA LEU A 417 -9.51 14.86 -22.28
C LEU A 417 -10.71 15.57 -21.65
N SER A 418 -10.72 15.70 -20.32
CA SER A 418 -11.79 16.40 -19.58
C SER A 418 -11.94 17.85 -20.06
N CYS A 419 -10.83 18.57 -20.25
CA CYS A 419 -10.82 19.93 -20.77
C CYS A 419 -11.37 20.01 -22.20
N LEU A 420 -10.95 19.10 -23.09
CA LEU A 420 -11.39 19.05 -24.49
C LEU A 420 -12.88 18.72 -24.61
N VAL A 421 -13.37 17.77 -23.83
CA VAL A 421 -14.81 17.42 -23.76
C VAL A 421 -15.62 18.62 -23.25
N GLN A 422 -15.14 19.33 -22.23
CA GLN A 422 -15.87 20.45 -21.63
C GLN A 422 -15.88 21.71 -22.51
N ASN A 423 -14.75 22.09 -23.09
CA ASN A 423 -14.56 23.38 -23.74
C ASN A 423 -14.64 23.29 -25.28
N TYR A 424 -14.44 22.10 -25.84
CA TYR A 424 -14.40 21.87 -27.28
C TYR A 424 -15.17 20.59 -27.72
N PRO A 425 -16.41 20.37 -27.27
CA PRO A 425 -17.18 19.16 -27.58
C PRO A 425 -17.48 18.98 -29.08
N GLY A 426 -17.53 20.08 -29.84
CA GLY A 426 -17.78 20.06 -31.28
C GLY A 426 -16.58 19.68 -32.16
N LYS A 427 -15.38 19.50 -31.58
CA LYS A 427 -14.20 19.13 -32.38
C LYS A 427 -14.36 17.72 -32.96
N SER A 428 -13.95 17.56 -34.21
CA SER A 428 -13.91 16.25 -34.88
C SER A 428 -12.79 15.36 -34.34
N GLU A 429 -11.74 15.96 -33.77
CA GLU A 429 -10.58 15.27 -33.22
C GLU A 429 -10.07 16.00 -31.97
N TRP A 430 -9.59 15.20 -31.01
CA TRP A 430 -8.93 15.62 -29.80
C TRP A 430 -7.48 15.12 -29.84
N ASN A 431 -6.52 16.01 -29.70
CA ASN A 431 -5.11 15.65 -29.60
C ASN A 431 -4.71 15.73 -28.14
N LEU A 432 -4.15 14.64 -27.63
CA LEU A 432 -3.70 14.54 -26.24
C LEU A 432 -2.23 14.17 -26.24
N GLU A 433 -1.41 14.95 -25.55
CA GLU A 433 0.02 14.69 -25.45
C GLU A 433 0.42 14.35 -24.01
N PRO A 434 1.01 13.17 -23.76
CA PRO A 434 1.26 12.70 -22.40
C PRO A 434 2.32 13.53 -21.65
N PHE A 435 3.20 14.25 -22.36
CA PHE A 435 4.22 15.07 -21.71
C PHE A 435 3.70 16.39 -21.13
N ARG A 436 2.42 16.74 -21.34
CA ARG A 436 1.83 17.99 -20.84
C ARG A 436 1.75 17.99 -19.31
N PRO A 437 1.92 19.14 -18.65
CA PRO A 437 1.75 19.23 -17.21
C PRO A 437 0.27 19.19 -16.82
N THR A 438 0.01 18.68 -15.63
CA THR A 438 -1.26 18.85 -14.93
C THR A 438 -1.30 20.28 -14.36
N VAL A 439 -2.36 21.04 -14.62
CA VAL A 439 -2.54 22.44 -14.17
C VAL A 439 -3.99 22.61 -13.69
N THR A 440 -4.35 23.76 -13.14
CA THR A 440 -5.76 23.98 -12.76
C THR A 440 -6.68 23.93 -13.99
N PRO A 441 -7.97 23.55 -13.86
CA PRO A 441 -8.89 23.55 -14.99
C PRO A 441 -9.00 24.90 -15.72
N GLN A 442 -8.87 26.00 -14.97
CA GLN A 442 -8.88 27.37 -15.49
C GLN A 442 -7.64 27.65 -16.33
N GLU A 443 -6.46 27.23 -15.88
CA GLU A 443 -5.21 27.36 -16.64
C GLU A 443 -5.21 26.48 -17.89
N ALA A 444 -5.73 25.24 -17.78
CA ALA A 444 -5.88 24.36 -18.92
C ALA A 444 -6.81 24.98 -19.97
N ALA A 445 -7.97 25.50 -19.57
CA ALA A 445 -8.89 26.18 -20.47
C ALA A 445 -8.26 27.42 -21.12
N LYS A 446 -7.54 28.24 -20.33
CA LYS A 446 -6.80 29.43 -20.82
C LYS A 446 -5.70 29.05 -21.84
N ALA A 447 -5.08 27.89 -21.66
CA ALA A 447 -4.08 27.34 -22.59
C ALA A 447 -4.70 26.58 -23.77
N GLY A 448 -6.01 26.66 -23.99
CA GLY A 448 -6.68 25.94 -25.08
C GLY A 448 -6.67 24.42 -24.93
N CYS A 449 -6.71 23.94 -23.67
CA CYS A 449 -6.52 22.55 -23.26
C CYS A 449 -5.14 21.97 -23.58
N ASN A 450 -4.16 22.83 -23.87
CA ASN A 450 -2.81 22.43 -24.25
C ASN A 450 -1.72 23.18 -23.43
N PRO A 451 -1.59 22.91 -22.12
CA PRO A 451 -0.65 23.62 -21.26
C PRO A 451 0.81 23.22 -21.55
N VAL A 452 1.74 24.17 -21.48
CA VAL A 452 3.19 23.90 -21.66
C VAL A 452 3.92 23.88 -20.31
N PRO A 453 4.94 23.02 -20.10
CA PRO A 453 5.72 23.01 -18.88
C PRO A 453 6.40 24.37 -18.64
N VAL A 454 6.26 24.91 -17.43
CA VAL A 454 7.03 26.09 -16.99
C VAL A 454 8.46 25.63 -16.72
N GLN A 455 9.44 26.30 -17.35
CA GLN A 455 10.86 25.96 -17.15
C GLN A 455 11.26 26.20 -15.68
N ALA A 456 11.74 25.15 -15.00
CA ALA A 456 12.14 25.25 -13.61
C ALA A 456 13.35 26.22 -13.46
N PRO A 457 13.38 27.07 -12.41
CA PRO A 457 14.52 27.96 -12.19
C PRO A 457 15.81 27.20 -11.88
N GLN A 458 16.93 27.65 -12.42
CA GLN A 458 18.26 27.13 -12.10
C GLN A 458 18.86 27.88 -10.89
N TYR A 459 19.07 27.17 -9.79
CA TYR A 459 19.60 27.71 -8.53
C TYR A 459 21.10 27.44 -8.33
N ILE A 460 21.64 26.41 -9.00
CA ILE A 460 23.04 25.99 -8.90
C ILE A 460 23.71 26.15 -10.27
N ALA A 461 24.81 26.91 -10.28
CA ALA A 461 25.63 27.12 -11.47
C ALA A 461 26.62 25.95 -11.66
N SER A 462 27.28 25.50 -10.59
CA SER A 462 28.13 24.29 -10.58
C SER A 462 28.20 23.65 -9.20
N ALA A 463 28.60 22.37 -9.16
CA ALA A 463 28.83 21.62 -7.94
C ALA A 463 29.92 20.58 -8.21
N ASP A 464 31.10 20.73 -7.60
CA ASP A 464 32.28 19.93 -7.96
C ASP A 464 32.92 19.32 -6.73
N TRP A 465 33.27 18.03 -6.80
CA TRP A 465 34.00 17.36 -5.73
C TRP A 465 35.47 17.74 -5.77
N VAL A 466 35.97 18.21 -4.63
CA VAL A 466 37.37 18.56 -4.44
C VAL A 466 37.89 17.89 -3.17
N LYS A 467 39.14 17.43 -3.19
CA LYS A 467 39.79 16.88 -2.01
C LYS A 467 40.53 18.01 -1.28
N ARG A 468 40.30 18.16 0.03
CA ARG A 468 40.85 19.27 0.82
C ARG A 468 41.31 18.76 2.18
N TYR A 469 42.43 19.29 2.66
CA TYR A 469 42.87 19.06 4.03
C TYR A 469 41.86 19.65 5.02
N ASP A 470 41.29 18.81 5.88
CA ASP A 470 40.41 19.26 6.97
C ASP A 470 41.19 19.36 8.28
N PRO A 471 41.29 20.55 8.91
CA PRO A 471 41.95 20.71 10.19
C PRO A 471 41.29 19.92 11.34
N GLY A 472 39.99 19.62 11.22
CA GLY A 472 39.22 18.86 12.21
C GLY A 472 39.59 17.37 12.22
N THR A 473 39.61 16.73 11.04
CA THR A 473 39.98 15.31 10.91
C THR A 473 41.48 15.09 10.68
N ARG A 474 42.25 16.17 10.44
CA ARG A 474 43.70 16.18 10.18
C ARG A 474 44.13 15.34 8.97
N GLN A 475 43.24 15.17 7.99
CA GLN A 475 43.49 14.44 6.75
C GLN A 475 42.77 15.08 5.56
N ASP A 476 43.10 14.62 4.36
CA ASP A 476 42.45 15.07 3.13
C ASP A 476 41.07 14.41 2.98
N GLU A 477 40.03 15.22 2.98
CA GLU A 477 38.63 14.80 2.91
C GLU A 477 37.94 15.29 1.63
N TRP A 478 36.91 14.58 1.20
CA TRP A 478 36.06 15.01 0.09
C TRP A 478 35.14 16.15 0.51
N THR A 479 35.12 17.21 -0.30
CA THR A 479 34.29 18.41 -0.12
C THR A 479 33.54 18.69 -1.41
N LEU A 480 32.24 18.95 -1.33
CA LEU A 480 31.43 19.39 -2.45
C LEU A 480 31.42 20.93 -2.52
N SER A 481 32.05 21.47 -3.54
CA SER A 481 32.14 22.91 -3.81
C SER A 481 30.98 23.36 -4.70
N VAL A 482 29.98 24.02 -4.10
CA VAL A 482 28.74 24.46 -4.75
C VAL A 482 28.80 25.95 -5.08
N VAL A 483 28.54 26.30 -6.34
CA VAL A 483 28.41 27.69 -6.81
C VAL A 483 26.94 27.98 -7.11
N PRO A 484 26.25 28.81 -6.32
CA PRO A 484 24.85 29.17 -6.57
C PRO A 484 24.71 30.26 -7.64
N THR A 485 23.61 30.22 -8.39
CA THR A 485 23.19 31.32 -9.28
C THR A 485 22.66 32.51 -8.47
N ALA A 486 22.39 33.65 -9.13
CA ALA A 486 21.74 34.79 -8.49
C ALA A 486 20.35 34.41 -7.92
N ALA A 487 19.57 33.62 -8.66
CA ALA A 487 18.28 33.09 -8.19
C ALA A 487 18.46 32.16 -6.99
N GLY A 488 19.49 31.31 -6.99
CA GLY A 488 19.80 30.42 -5.87
C GLY A 488 20.15 31.16 -4.58
N ARG A 489 20.84 32.31 -4.67
CA ARG A 489 21.15 33.17 -3.51
C ARG A 489 19.96 33.95 -3.00
N ALA A 490 19.06 34.31 -3.91
CA ALA A 490 17.86 35.09 -3.61
C ALA A 490 16.74 34.24 -3.00
N LEU A 491 16.87 32.90 -3.00
CA LEU A 491 15.87 32.00 -2.45
C LEU A 491 15.51 32.37 -1.00
N PRO A 492 14.21 32.49 -0.68
CA PRO A 492 13.74 32.60 0.69
C PRO A 492 14.14 31.35 1.49
N ASN A 493 14.37 31.52 2.80
CA ASN A 493 14.79 30.40 3.67
C ASN A 493 13.77 29.25 3.66
N GLU A 494 12.48 29.58 3.55
CA GLU A 494 11.37 28.61 3.46
C GLU A 494 11.43 27.74 2.19
N GLN A 495 12.13 28.20 1.16
CA GLN A 495 12.31 27.52 -0.13
C GLN A 495 13.70 26.88 -0.27
N ALA A 496 14.51 26.83 0.80
CA ALA A 496 15.83 26.20 0.79
C ALA A 496 15.78 24.71 0.38
N GLY A 497 14.62 24.05 0.57
CA GLY A 497 14.37 22.69 0.07
C GLY A 497 14.58 22.55 -1.43
N ALA A 498 14.13 23.52 -2.24
CA ALA A 498 14.24 23.47 -3.70
C ALA A 498 15.70 23.53 -4.19
N LEU A 499 16.54 24.30 -3.49
CA LEU A 499 17.99 24.34 -3.74
C LEU A 499 18.66 23.00 -3.41
N TYR A 500 18.28 22.39 -2.27
CA TYR A 500 18.81 21.08 -1.88
C TYR A 500 18.39 19.98 -2.85
N GLU A 501 17.13 19.96 -3.28
CA GLU A 501 16.62 19.00 -4.26
C GLU A 501 17.40 19.09 -5.57
N GLN A 502 17.68 20.30 -6.06
CA GLN A 502 18.50 20.49 -7.25
C GLN A 502 19.95 20.02 -7.02
N LEU A 503 20.55 20.29 -5.86
CA LEU A 503 21.91 19.81 -5.55
C LEU A 503 21.97 18.28 -5.49
N PHE A 504 20.99 17.67 -4.83
CA PHE A 504 20.89 16.23 -4.67
C PHE A 504 20.63 15.54 -6.02
N ALA A 505 19.82 16.12 -6.89
CA ALA A 505 19.65 15.63 -8.25
C ALA A 505 20.96 15.69 -9.07
N LEU A 506 21.81 16.70 -8.84
CA LEU A 506 23.08 16.84 -9.52
C LEU A 506 24.17 15.89 -9.00
N LYS A 507 24.19 15.58 -7.70
CA LYS A 507 25.36 14.96 -7.03
C LYS A 507 25.06 13.87 -6.01
N GLY A 508 23.80 13.63 -5.66
CA GLY A 508 23.40 12.67 -4.62
C GLY A 508 23.68 11.21 -4.98
N ALA A 509 23.87 10.90 -6.26
CA ALA A 509 24.28 9.57 -6.72
C ALA A 509 25.79 9.33 -6.66
N ASP A 510 26.60 10.38 -6.47
CA ASP A 510 28.06 10.27 -6.48
C ASP A 510 28.56 9.45 -5.28
N THR A 511 29.54 8.58 -5.51
CA THR A 511 30.18 7.77 -4.45
C THR A 511 30.79 8.64 -3.35
N ASN A 512 31.35 9.79 -3.70
CA ASN A 512 31.85 10.76 -2.73
C ASN A 512 30.78 11.25 -1.75
N TRP A 513 29.51 11.34 -2.18
CA TRP A 513 28.40 11.60 -1.27
C TRP A 513 28.04 10.33 -0.49
N ARG A 514 27.68 9.26 -1.21
CA ARG A 514 27.07 8.05 -0.66
C ARG A 514 27.96 7.32 0.34
N ASP A 515 29.26 7.26 0.07
CA ASP A 515 30.21 6.46 0.84
C ASP A 515 30.79 7.26 2.02
N ASN A 516 30.70 8.60 1.97
CA ASN A 516 31.30 9.48 2.99
C ASN A 516 30.27 10.21 3.85
N GLU A 517 28.96 10.11 3.55
CA GLU A 517 27.91 10.68 4.41
C GLU A 517 27.78 9.86 5.69
N LYS A 518 28.44 10.32 6.76
CA LYS A 518 28.43 9.65 8.07
C LYS A 518 27.20 9.99 8.91
N SER A 519 26.42 10.99 8.50
CA SER A 519 25.24 11.46 9.21
C SER A 519 24.20 11.94 8.20
N ALA A 520 23.15 11.14 7.99
CA ALA A 520 22.10 11.44 7.04
C ALA A 520 21.50 12.83 7.28
N GLY A 521 21.53 13.68 6.25
CA GLY A 521 20.99 15.03 6.30
C GLY A 521 22.00 16.11 6.72
N SER A 522 23.25 15.76 7.03
CA SER A 522 24.31 16.73 7.37
C SER A 522 24.57 17.70 6.21
N MET A 523 24.57 17.21 4.97
CA MET A 523 24.77 18.02 3.76
C MET A 523 23.64 19.03 3.55
N ARG A 524 22.39 18.61 3.79
CA ARG A 524 21.21 19.50 3.73
C ARG A 524 21.31 20.60 4.77
N GLN A 525 21.71 20.24 5.98
CA GLN A 525 21.84 21.19 7.07
C GLN A 525 22.97 22.20 6.84
N GLN A 526 24.14 21.75 6.37
CA GLN A 526 25.23 22.63 5.97
C GLN A 526 24.77 23.59 4.86
N LEU A 527 24.09 23.09 3.82
CA LEU A 527 23.57 23.90 2.71
C LEU A 527 22.58 24.97 3.19
N ASN A 528 21.63 24.58 4.05
CA ASN A 528 20.68 25.52 4.65
C ASN A 528 21.41 26.57 5.49
N CYS A 529 22.40 26.16 6.29
CA CYS A 529 23.15 27.07 7.14
C CYS A 529 23.95 28.09 6.31
N VAL A 530 24.63 27.68 5.23
CA VAL A 530 25.36 28.60 4.35
C VAL A 530 24.43 29.49 3.53
N LEU A 531 23.27 29.00 3.10
CA LEU A 531 22.24 29.81 2.45
C LEU A 531 21.66 30.87 3.40
N VAL A 532 21.52 30.58 4.69
CA VAL A 532 20.96 31.56 5.65
C VAL A 532 22.00 32.58 6.08
N ASN A 533 23.22 32.13 6.42
CA ASN A 533 24.20 32.95 7.13
C ASN A 533 25.35 33.45 6.24
N TYR A 534 25.56 32.83 5.07
CA TYR A 534 26.72 33.09 4.20
C TYR A 534 26.33 33.18 2.72
N ARG A 535 25.18 33.81 2.41
CA ARG A 535 24.63 33.96 1.04
C ARG A 535 25.63 34.47 0.00
N GLY A 536 26.50 35.40 0.42
CA GLY A 536 27.53 36.00 -0.44
C GLY A 536 28.76 35.11 -0.67
N LYS A 537 28.99 34.08 0.14
CA LYS A 537 30.17 33.21 0.04
C LYS A 537 30.13 32.39 -1.25
N THR A 538 31.27 32.21 -1.90
CA THR A 538 31.39 31.38 -3.11
C THR A 538 32.80 30.80 -3.21
N PRO A 539 32.95 29.48 -3.34
CA PRO A 539 31.89 28.46 -3.29
C PRO A 539 31.35 28.21 -1.87
N TRP A 540 30.17 27.61 -1.79
CA TRP A 540 29.68 26.95 -0.59
C TRP A 540 30.30 25.55 -0.52
N ASN A 541 31.08 25.29 0.53
CA ASN A 541 31.74 24.00 0.72
C ASN A 541 30.91 23.18 1.69
N LEU A 542 30.53 21.97 1.26
CA LEU A 542 29.72 21.04 2.02
C LEU A 542 30.50 19.72 2.14
N GLU A 543 30.57 19.19 3.35
CA GLU A 543 31.39 18.03 3.66
C GLU A 543 30.54 16.88 4.21
N PRO A 544 30.47 15.73 3.52
CA PRO A 544 29.53 14.66 3.86
C PRO A 544 29.85 13.97 5.19
N PHE A 545 31.12 13.98 5.62
CA PHE A 545 31.56 13.36 6.86
C PHE A 545 31.23 14.15 8.14
N ARG A 546 30.68 15.36 8.00
CA ARG A 546 30.30 16.22 9.14
C ARG A 546 29.09 15.64 9.88
N PRO A 547 29.02 15.77 11.22
CA PRO A 547 27.85 15.35 11.98
C PRO A 547 26.63 16.21 11.64
N ALA A 548 25.45 15.59 11.70
CA ALA A 548 24.19 16.33 11.72
C ALA A 548 23.93 16.80 13.16
N LEU A 549 23.77 18.10 13.38
CA LEU A 549 23.50 18.69 14.69
C LEU A 549 22.13 19.38 14.70
N SER A 550 21.77 20.10 15.75
CA SER A 550 20.65 21.05 15.65
C SER A 550 21.05 22.28 14.81
N ASP A 551 20.06 23.03 14.31
CA ASP A 551 20.33 24.27 13.56
C ASP A 551 21.08 25.31 14.40
N GLY A 552 20.82 25.36 15.71
CA GLY A 552 21.52 26.23 16.65
C GLY A 552 23.00 25.86 16.77
N GLU A 553 23.30 24.58 16.93
CA GLU A 553 24.67 24.07 17.04
C GLU A 553 25.45 24.20 15.73
N THR A 554 24.80 23.91 14.59
CA THR A 554 25.42 24.07 13.27
C THR A 554 25.78 25.52 13.00
N ARG A 555 24.91 26.47 13.37
CA ARG A 555 25.22 27.91 13.28
C ARG A 555 26.36 28.31 14.23
N ALA A 556 26.34 27.82 15.47
CA ALA A 556 27.40 28.09 16.44
C ALA A 556 28.78 27.58 15.96
N ALA A 557 28.80 26.51 15.17
CA ALA A 557 30.00 25.99 14.53
C ALA A 557 30.34 26.65 13.17
N GLY A 558 29.73 27.79 12.83
CA GLY A 558 30.01 28.51 11.58
C GLY A 558 29.60 27.75 10.32
N CYS A 559 28.54 26.94 10.40
CA CYS A 559 28.09 26.02 9.35
C CYS A 559 29.08 24.91 8.98
N ASN A 560 30.08 24.66 9.83
CA ASN A 560 31.09 23.63 9.63
C ASN A 560 31.39 22.85 10.92
N PRO A 561 30.46 21.99 11.39
CA PRO A 561 30.62 21.31 12.67
C PRO A 561 31.67 20.19 12.61
N VAL A 562 32.62 20.16 13.54
CA VAL A 562 33.62 19.08 13.63
C VAL A 562 33.09 17.89 14.45
N PRO A 563 33.40 16.64 14.08
CA PRO A 563 33.16 15.49 14.95
C PRO A 563 33.87 15.67 16.30
N ARG A 564 33.20 15.34 17.41
CA ARG A 564 33.82 15.33 18.75
C ARG A 564 34.61 14.06 19.00
#